data_AF-A0A848U0F1-F1
#
_entry.id   AF-A0A848U0F1-F1
#
_cell.length_a   1.000
_cell.length_b   1.000
_cell.length_c   1.000
_cell.angle_alpha   90.00
_cell.angle_beta   90.00
_cell.angle_gamma   90.00
#
_symmetry.space_group_name_H-M   'P 1'
#
loop_
_entity.id
_entity.type
_entity.pdbx_description
1 polymer ?
#
loop_
_entity_poly.entity_id
_entity_poly.type
_entity_poly.pdbx_seq_one_letter_code
_entity_poly.pdbx_strand_id
1 'polypeptide(L)'
;MRRKTSQNLIPLYKKTDDESTYDIYPTYGLNRGVVKTGYAALAREISKESIVIIDGYIGVDWIEVRDALQSSFQEIGLNSSFI
;
A
#
# COMPACT_ATOMS: atom_id res chain seq x y z
N MET A 1 -6.92 6.26 9.62
CA MET A 1 -7.15 7.54 8.90
C MET A 1 -8.58 7.74 8.38
N ARG A 2 -9.22 8.87 8.68
CA ARG A 2 -10.43 9.35 7.95
C ARG A 2 -10.03 10.60 7.16
N ARG A 3 -9.74 10.45 5.87
CA ARG A 3 -9.39 11.58 5.00
C ARG A 3 -10.53 12.61 5.03
N LYS A 4 -10.21 13.88 5.30
CA LYS A 4 -11.17 15.00 5.21
C LYS A 4 -11.17 15.59 3.80
N THR A 5 -11.55 14.79 2.80
CA THR A 5 -11.63 15.23 1.40
C THR A 5 -12.79 14.54 0.69
N SER A 6 -13.43 15.24 -0.23
CA SER A 6 -14.42 14.69 -1.17
C SER A 6 -13.77 14.08 -2.42
N GLN A 7 -12.44 14.17 -2.54
CA GLN A 7 -11.73 13.59 -3.68
C GLN A 7 -11.81 12.07 -3.66
N ASN A 8 -12.34 11.51 -4.74
CA ASN A 8 -12.39 10.08 -4.97
C ASN A 8 -10.98 9.48 -5.00
N LEU A 9 -10.85 8.25 -4.50
CA LEU A 9 -9.63 7.48 -4.64
C LEU A 9 -9.47 6.99 -6.08
N ILE A 10 -8.24 6.94 -6.56
CA ILE A 10 -7.91 6.19 -7.78
C ILE A 10 -8.23 4.71 -7.49
N PRO A 11 -8.95 4.02 -8.39
CA PRO A 11 -9.27 2.61 -8.18
C PRO A 11 -7.99 1.77 -8.13
N LEU A 12 -7.95 0.79 -7.23
CA LEU A 12 -6.79 -0.10 -7.11
C LEU A 12 -6.55 -0.91 -8.39
N TYR A 13 -7.63 -1.31 -9.05
CA TYR A 13 -7.59 -2.00 -10.33
C TYR A 13 -8.37 -1.18 -11.34
N LYS A 14 -7.71 -0.87 -12.46
CA LYS A 14 -8.37 -0.26 -13.60
C LYS A 14 -9.39 -1.25 -14.17
N LYS A 15 -10.62 -0.78 -14.38
CA LYS A 15 -11.60 -1.52 -15.16
C LYS A 15 -11.18 -1.48 -16.62
N THR A 16 -11.17 -2.62 -17.29
CA THR A 16 -11.11 -2.67 -18.74
C THR A 16 -12.47 -2.23 -19.27
N ASP A 17 -12.53 -1.01 -19.81
CA ASP A 17 -13.67 -0.54 -20.59
C ASP A 17 -13.53 -1.01 -22.04
N ASP A 18 -14.65 -1.24 -22.72
CA ASP A 18 -14.69 -1.55 -24.15
C ASP A 18 -13.95 -0.45 -24.95
N GLU A 19 -13.14 -0.87 -25.93
CA GLU A 19 -12.00 -0.15 -26.53
C GLU A 19 -12.29 1.18 -27.26
N SER A 20 -13.45 1.81 -27.09
CA SER A 20 -13.84 3.01 -27.86
C SER A 20 -14.12 4.27 -27.04
N THR A 21 -13.76 4.34 -25.76
CA THR A 21 -14.00 5.53 -24.91
C THR A 21 -12.73 6.12 -24.32
N TYR A 22 -12.80 7.38 -23.87
CA TYR A 22 -11.66 8.08 -23.27
C TYR A 22 -11.30 7.47 -21.91
N ASP A 23 -10.06 6.99 -21.81
CA ASP A 23 -9.51 6.44 -20.59
C ASP A 23 -9.12 7.53 -19.60
N ILE A 24 -9.92 7.68 -18.53
CA ILE A 24 -9.63 8.64 -17.45
C ILE A 24 -8.51 8.17 -16.51
N TYR A 25 -7.99 6.96 -16.67
CA TYR A 25 -6.87 6.39 -15.91
C TYR A 25 -5.75 5.90 -16.84
N PRO A 26 -5.12 6.80 -17.62
CA PRO A 26 -4.04 6.44 -18.53
C PRO A 26 -2.86 5.92 -17.71
N THR A 27 -2.52 4.65 -17.91
CA THR A 27 -1.52 3.95 -17.11
C THR A 27 -0.69 3.05 -18.01
N TYR A 28 0.60 2.97 -17.72
CA TYR A 28 1.47 1.99 -18.36
C TYR A 28 1.35 0.64 -17.63
N GLY A 29 1.13 -0.44 -18.37
CA GLY A 29 1.05 -1.77 -17.79
C GLY A 29 2.40 -2.19 -17.19
N LEU A 30 2.42 -2.53 -15.92
CA LEU A 30 3.56 -3.18 -15.29
C LEU A 30 3.43 -4.70 -15.41
N ASN A 31 4.56 -5.40 -15.44
CA ASN A 31 4.57 -6.85 -15.36
C ASN A 31 3.90 -7.33 -14.07
N ARG A 32 3.18 -8.46 -14.13
CA ARG A 32 2.52 -9.05 -12.96
C ARG A 32 3.55 -9.32 -11.85
N GLY A 33 3.19 -8.97 -10.62
CA GLY A 33 4.00 -9.24 -9.43
C GLY A 33 5.08 -8.21 -9.10
N VAL A 34 5.29 -7.20 -9.95
CA VAL A 34 6.26 -6.12 -9.69
C VAL A 34 5.81 -5.23 -8.53
N VAL A 35 4.51 -4.93 -8.46
CA VAL A 35 3.92 -4.14 -7.37
C VAL A 35 2.88 -5.00 -6.64
N LYS A 36 2.97 -5.03 -5.32
CA LYS A 36 2.00 -5.70 -4.44
C LYS A 36 1.25 -4.63 -3.63
N THR A 37 0.07 -4.97 -3.13
CA THR A 37 -0.79 -4.03 -2.41
C THR A 37 -1.07 -4.48 -0.98
N GLY A 38 -1.10 -3.51 -0.07
CA GLY A 38 -1.54 -3.70 1.31
C GLY A 38 -0.43 -4.05 2.30
N TYR A 39 -0.71 -3.85 3.59
CA TYR A 39 0.26 -4.01 4.67
C TYR A 39 0.80 -5.44 4.80
N ALA A 40 -0.01 -6.47 4.57
CA ALA A 40 0.45 -7.86 4.60
C ALA A 40 1.52 -8.16 3.54
N ALA A 41 1.38 -7.59 2.34
CA ALA A 41 2.39 -7.75 1.30
C ALA A 41 3.67 -6.97 1.61
N LEU A 42 3.53 -5.75 2.17
CA LEU A 42 4.66 -4.93 2.60
C LEU A 42 5.43 -5.60 3.75
N ALA A 43 4.75 -6.08 4.79
CA ALA A 43 5.36 -6.76 5.94
C ALA A 43 6.20 -7.96 5.50
N ARG A 44 5.66 -8.82 4.61
CA ARG A 44 6.42 -9.94 4.03
C ARG A 44 7.68 -9.50 3.29
N GLU A 45 7.62 -8.38 2.59
CA GLU A 45 8.76 -7.89 1.81
C GLU A 45 9.86 -7.34 2.74
N ILE A 46 9.48 -6.48 3.69
CA ILE A 46 10.44 -5.79 4.55
C ILE A 46 10.94 -6.65 5.72
N SER A 47 10.24 -7.72 6.08
CA SER A 47 10.68 -8.70 7.09
C SER A 47 11.98 -9.45 6.72
N LYS A 48 12.44 -9.31 5.48
CA LYS A 48 13.72 -9.86 5.01
C LYS A 48 14.92 -9.09 5.59
N GLU A 49 14.68 -7.85 6.03
CA GLU A 49 15.68 -6.97 6.62
C GLU A 49 15.46 -6.88 8.14
N SER A 50 16.54 -6.72 8.90
CA SER A 50 16.47 -6.62 10.36
C SER A 50 16.01 -5.24 10.85
N ILE A 51 16.35 -4.19 10.09
CA ILE A 51 16.02 -2.80 10.39
C ILE A 51 15.58 -2.13 9.09
N VAL A 52 14.46 -1.42 9.14
CA VAL A 52 13.85 -0.76 7.98
C VAL A 52 13.50 0.67 8.38
N ILE A 53 13.89 1.63 7.54
CA ILE A 53 13.48 3.03 7.67
C ILE A 53 12.38 3.27 6.65
N ILE A 54 11.20 3.65 7.13
CA ILE A 54 10.07 4.01 6.28
C ILE A 54 9.87 5.52 6.39
N ASP A 55 9.94 6.20 5.25
CA ASP A 55 9.65 7.62 5.14
C ASP A 55 8.36 7.82 4.33
N GLY A 56 7.70 8.95 4.54
CA GLY A 56 6.39 9.24 3.99
C GLY A 56 6.15 10.72 3.83
N TYR A 57 5.39 11.08 2.80
CA TYR A 57 5.04 12.48 2.54
C TYR A 57 3.97 12.99 3.52
N ILE A 58 3.72 14.31 3.49
CA ILE A 58 2.70 14.97 4.33
C ILE A 58 1.36 14.25 4.20
N GLY A 59 0.77 13.90 5.34
CA GLY A 59 -0.56 13.28 5.43
C GLY A 59 -0.55 11.76 5.61
N VAL A 60 0.63 11.13 5.74
CA VAL A 60 0.70 9.73 6.19
C VAL A 60 0.22 9.62 7.64
N ASP A 61 -0.74 8.74 7.88
CA ASP A 61 -1.20 8.37 9.21
C ASP A 61 -0.28 7.28 9.77
N TRP A 62 0.80 7.70 10.45
CA TRP A 62 1.80 6.78 10.99
C TRP A 62 1.27 5.85 12.09
N ILE A 63 0.17 6.23 12.77
CA ILE A 63 -0.49 5.36 13.73
C ILE A 63 -1.13 4.18 12.98
N GLU A 64 -1.87 4.46 11.91
CA GLU A 64 -2.45 3.41 11.06
C GLU A 64 -1.36 2.51 10.47
N VAL A 65 -0.30 3.09 9.92
CA VAL A 65 0.81 2.33 9.32
C VAL A 65 1.46 1.41 10.35
N ARG A 66 1.79 1.94 11.53
CA ARG A 66 2.40 1.17 12.62
C ARG A 66 1.49 0.03 13.05
N ASP A 67 0.22 0.31 13.34
CA ASP A 67 -0.70 -0.68 13.89
C ASP A 67 -1.02 -1.79 12.88
N ALA A 68 -1.16 -1.43 11.60
CA ALA A 68 -1.37 -2.39 10.53
C ALA A 68 -0.13 -3.25 10.24
N LEU A 69 1.06 -2.67 10.27
CA LEU A 69 2.32 -3.42 10.12
C LEU A 69 2.58 -4.33 11.32
N GLN A 70 2.40 -3.83 12.55
CA GLN A 70 2.51 -4.63 13.77
C GLN A 70 1.60 -5.87 13.70
N SER A 71 0.33 -5.67 13.32
CA SER A 71 -0.62 -6.78 13.15
C SER A 71 -0.15 -7.75 12.07
N SER A 72 0.30 -7.23 10.92
CA SER A 72 0.80 -8.05 9.81
C SER A 72 2.06 -8.84 10.15
N PHE A 73 2.96 -8.30 11.00
CA PHE A 73 4.15 -9.00 11.49
C PHE A 73 3.78 -10.11 12.49
N GLN A 74 2.84 -9.84 13.40
CA GLN A 74 2.35 -10.84 14.34
C GLN A 74 1.70 -12.03 13.62
N GLU A 75 0.94 -11.79 12.55
CA GLU A 75 0.33 -12.83 11.72
C GLU A 75 1.37 -13.77 11.07
N ILE A 76 2.58 -13.27 10.77
CA ILE A 76 3.68 -14.07 10.23
C ILE A 76 4.67 -14.54 11.30
N GLY A 77 4.32 -14.41 12.59
CA GLY A 77 5.10 -14.92 13.71
C GLY A 77 6.33 -14.08 14.08
N LEU A 78 6.37 -12.81 13.67
CA LEU A 78 7.48 -11.90 13.96
C LEU A 78 7.09 -10.88 15.04
N ASN A 79 8.08 -10.51 15.85
CA ASN A 79 7.98 -9.40 16.77
C ASN A 79 8.66 -8.17 16.15
N SER A 80 7.94 -7.05 16.09
CA SER A 80 8.43 -5.77 15.62
C SER A 80 8.49 -4.75 16.75
N SER A 81 9.45 -3.83 16.65
CA SER A 81 9.54 -2.64 17.50
C SER A 81 9.58 -1.41 16.61
N PHE A 82 8.86 -0.36 16.99
CA PHE A 82 8.77 0.90 16.27
C PHE A 82 9.33 2.01 17.16
N ILE A 83 10.11 2.91 16.57
CA ILE A 83 10.75 4.06 17.23
C ILE A 83 9.88 5.30 17.04
#